data_AF-A0A5C2HMW5-F1
#
_entry.id   AF-A0A5C2HMW5-F1
#
_cell.length_a   1.000
_cell.length_b   1.000
_cell.length_c   1.000
_cell.angle_alpha   90.00
_cell.angle_beta   90.00
_cell.angle_gamma   90.00
#
_symmetry.space_group_name_H-M   'P 1'
#
loop_
_entity.id
_entity.type
_entity.pdbx_description
1 polymer ?
#
loop_
_entity_poly.entity_id
_entity_poly.type
_entity_poly.pdbx_seq_one_letter_code
_entity_poly.pdbx_strand_id
1 'polypeptide(L)'
;MYATAIFNGSTDSGSDPADLGSRQTEIDLQVAMLNHRYRANRLRLTPKSSCYFCDESLPHPQALFCDADCREDYEKLQRQKRISGLI
;
A
#
# COMPACT_ATOMS: atom_id res chain seq x y z
N MET A 1 60.11 -24.99 -23.68
CA MET A 1 58.98 -24.06 -23.87
C MET A 1 57.77 -24.68 -23.22
N TYR A 2 57.42 -24.27 -22.00
CA TYR A 2 56.24 -24.80 -21.29
C TYR A 2 55.24 -23.65 -21.20
N ALA A 3 54.15 -23.73 -21.95
CA ALA A 3 53.05 -22.80 -21.83
C ALA A 3 52.17 -23.27 -20.66
N THR A 4 52.27 -22.60 -19.51
CA THR A 4 51.39 -22.85 -18.37
C THR A 4 50.00 -22.28 -18.68
N ALA A 5 49.02 -23.15 -18.80
CA ALA A 5 47.61 -22.79 -18.88
C ALA A 5 47.18 -22.14 -17.56
N ILE A 6 46.77 -20.87 -17.60
CA ILE A 6 46.02 -20.22 -16.51
C ILE A 6 44.57 -20.13 -16.98
N PHE A 7 43.80 -21.18 -16.74
CA PHE A 7 42.34 -21.12 -16.85
C PHE A 7 41.84 -20.54 -15.53
N ASN A 8 41.63 -19.22 -15.50
CA ASN A 8 41.04 -18.54 -14.36
C ASN A 8 39.61 -19.09 -14.16
N GLY A 9 39.40 -19.82 -13.06
CA GLY A 9 38.10 -20.37 -12.71
C GLY A 9 37.04 -19.28 -12.65
N SER A 10 36.02 -19.42 -13.50
CA SER A 10 34.80 -18.63 -13.47
C SER A 10 34.14 -18.79 -12.11
N THR A 11 34.10 -17.72 -11.32
CA THR A 11 33.22 -17.64 -10.16
C THR A 11 31.80 -17.46 -10.68
N ASP A 12 31.15 -18.56 -11.07
CA ASP A 12 29.70 -18.61 -11.22
C ASP A 12 29.09 -18.54 -9.82
N SER A 13 29.03 -17.32 -9.29
CA SER A 13 28.15 -16.98 -8.17
C SER A 13 26.73 -17.20 -8.66
N GLY A 14 26.21 -18.41 -8.44
CA GLY A 14 24.85 -18.82 -8.78
C GLY A 14 23.82 -18.00 -8.04
N SER A 15 23.60 -16.77 -8.47
CA SER A 15 22.35 -16.05 -8.31
C SER A 15 21.71 -16.04 -9.69
N ASP A 16 21.00 -17.11 -9.99
CA ASP A 16 20.13 -17.16 -11.17
C ASP A 16 19.05 -16.07 -10.98
N PRO A 17 18.63 -15.34 -12.04
CA PRO A 17 17.57 -14.32 -11.98
C PRO A 17 16.30 -14.72 -11.19
N ALA A 18 16.02 -16.02 -11.06
CA ALA A 18 14.94 -16.53 -10.22
C ALA A 18 15.06 -16.11 -8.74
N ASP A 19 16.27 -16.15 -8.16
CA ASP A 19 16.49 -15.80 -6.75
C ASP A 19 16.21 -14.32 -6.45
N LEU A 20 16.54 -13.44 -7.41
CA LEU A 20 16.26 -12.02 -7.31
C LEU A 20 14.75 -11.74 -7.42
N GLY A 21 14.06 -12.46 -8.30
CA GLY A 21 12.61 -12.37 -8.45
C GLY A 21 11.87 -12.75 -7.18
N SER A 22 12.23 -13.88 -6.56
CA SER A 22 11.61 -14.35 -5.31
C SER A 22 11.80 -13.38 -4.14
N ARG A 23 12.99 -12.78 -4.01
CA ARG A 23 13.23 -11.77 -2.98
C ARG A 23 12.37 -10.53 -3.19
N GLN A 24 12.25 -10.07 -4.44
CA GLN A 24 11.47 -8.87 -4.75
C GLN A 24 9.99 -9.10 -4.46
N THR A 25 9.44 -10.25 -4.85
CA THR A 25 8.02 -10.56 -4.58
C THR A 25 7.73 -10.64 -3.08
N GLU A 26 8.64 -11.22 -2.30
CA GLU A 26 8.49 -11.29 -0.84
C GLU A 26 8.46 -9.88 -0.21
N ILE A 27 9.36 -8.99 -0.64
CA ILE A 27 9.40 -7.60 -0.17
C ILE A 27 8.10 -6.88 -0.54
N ASP A 28 7.63 -7.01 -1.78
CA ASP A 28 6.42 -6.33 -2.24
C ASP A 28 5.18 -6.78 -1.46
N LEU A 29 5.08 -8.08 -1.16
CA LEU A 29 4.00 -8.63 -0.34
C LEU A 29 4.04 -8.08 1.09
N GLN A 30 5.22 -8.03 1.71
CA GLN A 30 5.36 -7.47 3.06
C GLN A 30 4.97 -5.99 3.10
N VAL A 31 5.43 -5.20 2.12
CA VAL A 31 5.08 -3.78 1.99
C VAL A 31 3.57 -3.59 1.81
N ALA A 32 2.92 -4.41 0.98
CA ALA A 32 1.47 -4.37 0.80
C ALA A 32 0.71 -4.66 2.11
N MET A 33 1.14 -5.69 2.86
CA MET A 33 0.52 -6.03 4.16
C MET A 33 0.67 -4.91 5.19
N LEU A 34 1.86 -4.33 5.31
CA LEU A 34 2.13 -3.22 6.23
C LEU A 34 1.31 -1.99 5.85
N ASN A 35 1.24 -1.65 4.57
CA ASN A 35 0.42 -0.54 4.09
C ASN A 35 -1.07 -0.75 4.35
N HIS A 36 -1.58 -1.97 4.18
CA HIS A 36 -2.98 -2.29 4.50
C HIS A 36 -3.28 -2.06 5.98
N ARG A 37 -2.42 -2.60 6.87
CA ARG A 37 -2.55 -2.41 8.32
C ARG A 37 -2.44 -0.94 8.74
N TYR A 38 -1.50 -0.20 8.13
CA TYR A 38 -1.33 1.22 8.40
C TYR A 38 -2.57 2.02 8.01
N ARG A 39 -3.14 1.76 6.83
CA ARG A 39 -4.36 2.44 6.36
C ARG A 39 -5.56 2.11 7.24
N ALA A 40 -5.76 0.85 7.62
CA ALA A 40 -6.85 0.44 8.49
C ALA A 40 -6.82 1.17 9.84
N ASN A 41 -5.64 1.35 10.43
CA ASN A 41 -5.51 2.04 11.72
C ASN A 41 -5.58 3.58 11.64
N ARG A 42 -5.26 4.18 10.48
CA ARG A 42 -5.21 5.65 10.33
C ARG A 42 -6.55 6.29 9.98
N LEU A 43 -7.56 5.51 9.56
CA LEU A 43 -8.92 5.97 9.33
C LEU A 43 -9.71 6.23 10.64
N ARG A 44 -9.04 6.72 11.68
CA ARG A 44 -9.72 7.31 12.83
C ARG A 44 -10.13 8.73 12.49
N LEU A 45 -11.16 8.87 11.65
CA LEU A 45 -11.83 10.16 11.49
C LEU A 45 -12.33 10.59 12.88
N THR A 46 -12.11 11.85 13.23
CA THR A 46 -12.64 12.41 14.47
C THR A 46 -14.16 12.42 14.41
N PRO A 47 -14.89 11.88 15.39
CA PRO A 47 -16.34 11.97 15.39
C PRO A 47 -16.76 13.45 15.40
N LYS A 48 -17.57 13.85 14.41
CA LYS A 48 -18.17 15.19 14.28
C LYS A 48 -19.67 15.05 14.47
N SER A 49 -20.34 16.09 14.99
CA SER A 49 -21.81 16.11 15.11
C SER A 49 -22.54 16.23 13.76
N SER A 50 -21.80 16.22 12.64
CA SER A 50 -22.35 16.26 11.29
C SER A 50 -21.63 15.28 10.37
N CYS A 51 -22.32 14.84 9.31
CA CYS A 51 -21.79 13.92 8.31
C CYS A 51 -20.58 14.52 7.57
N TYR A 52 -19.53 13.74 7.36
CA TYR A 52 -18.33 14.18 6.62
C TYR A 52 -18.54 14.41 5.12
N PHE A 53 -19.64 13.92 4.55
CA PHE A 53 -19.94 14.02 3.12
C PHE A 53 -21.00 15.07 2.80
N CYS A 54 -22.17 15.01 3.46
CA CYS A 54 -23.30 15.91 3.21
C CYS A 54 -23.48 17.02 4.26
N ASP A 55 -22.65 17.05 5.32
CA ASP A 55 -22.75 17.97 6.46
C ASP A 55 -24.10 17.96 7.21
N GLU A 56 -24.91 16.92 7.03
CA GLU A 56 -26.17 16.74 7.76
C GLU A 56 -25.93 16.42 9.25
N SER A 57 -26.81 16.95 10.13
CA SER A 57 -26.74 16.75 11.58
C SER A 57 -26.97 15.27 11.94
N LEU A 58 -25.98 14.66 12.58
CA LEU A 58 -26.05 13.25 12.97
C LEU A 58 -26.71 13.10 14.36
N PRO A 59 -27.69 12.19 14.52
CA PRO A 59 -28.33 11.95 15.81
C PRO A 59 -27.38 11.27 16.81
N HIS A 60 -26.32 10.62 16.32
CA HIS A 60 -25.32 9.95 17.15
C HIS A 60 -23.98 10.70 17.12
N PRO A 61 -23.47 11.14 18.28
CA PRO A 61 -22.21 11.90 18.36
C PRO A 61 -20.96 11.07 18.03
N GLN A 62 -21.10 9.75 17.84
CA GLN A 62 -20.02 8.84 17.42
C GLN A 62 -20.13 8.40 15.96
N ALA A 63 -21.23 8.72 15.28
CA ALA A 63 -21.38 8.42 13.86
C ALA A 63 -20.53 9.39 13.03
N LEU A 64 -19.90 8.88 11.98
CA LEU A 64 -19.08 9.66 11.05
C LEU A 64 -19.86 10.04 9.77
N PHE A 65 -20.87 9.25 9.43
CA PHE A 65 -21.63 9.35 8.19
C PHE A 65 -23.12 9.15 8.45
N CYS A 66 -23.94 9.82 7.62
CA CYS A 66 -25.40 9.76 7.64
C CYS A 66 -25.92 8.33 7.42
N ASP A 67 -25.32 7.65 6.45
CA ASP A 67 -25.69 6.33 5.97
C ASP A 67 -24.49 5.65 5.27
N ALA A 68 -24.66 4.41 4.82
CA ALA A 68 -23.69 3.66 4.04
C ALA A 68 -23.31 4.38 2.73
N ASP A 69 -24.26 5.01 2.05
CA ASP A 69 -24.00 5.75 0.80
C ASP A 69 -23.03 6.93 1.03
N CYS A 70 -23.27 7.73 2.07
CA CYS A 70 -22.39 8.83 2.51
C CYS A 70 -20.95 8.34 2.77
N ARG A 71 -20.78 7.14 3.33
CA ARG A 71 -19.46 6.54 3.61
C ARG A 71 -18.75 6.10 2.33
N GLU A 72 -19.48 5.45 1.42
CA GLU A 72 -18.93 4.94 0.17
C GLU A 72 -18.51 6.06 -0.78
N ASP A 73 -19.32 7.12 -0.89
CA ASP A 73 -18.99 8.27 -1.72
C ASP A 73 -17.78 9.03 -1.19
N TYR A 74 -17.66 9.15 0.14
CA TYR A 74 -16.44 9.69 0.75
C TYR A 74 -15.22 8.83 0.40
N GLU A 75 -15.30 7.50 0.48
CA GLU A 75 -14.19 6.62 0.11
C GLU A 75 -13.83 6.75 -1.39
N LYS A 76 -14.83 6.81 -2.28
CA LYS A 76 -14.64 7.00 -3.72
C LYS A 76 -13.93 8.32 -4.01
N LEU A 77 -14.35 9.41 -3.38
CA LEU A 77 -13.69 10.72 -3.50
C LEU A 77 -12.23 10.67 -3.02
N GLN A 78 -11.97 10.03 -1.86
CA GLN A 78 -10.61 9.87 -1.37
C GLN A 78 -9.74 9.02 -2.30
N ARG A 79 -10.32 7.99 -2.92
CA ARG A 79 -9.66 7.15 -3.92
C ARG A 79 -9.36 7.94 -5.20
N GLN A 80 -10.32 8.72 -5.69
CA GLN A 80 -10.15 9.58 -6.87
C GLN A 80 -9.05 10.61 -6.65
N LYS A 81 -9.02 11.30 -5.50
CA LYS A 81 -7.95 12.26 -5.18
C LYS A 81 -6.55 11.63 -5.23
N ARG A 82 -6.42 10.38 -4.78
CA ARG A 82 -5.16 9.63 -4.82
C ARG A 82 -4.75 9.23 -6.23
N ILE A 83 -5.71 8.93 -7.10
CA ILE A 83 -5.46 8.52 -8.49
C ILE A 83 -5.20 9.74 -9.38
N SER A 84 -5.92 10.84 -9.16
CA SER A 84 -5.82 12.05 -9.95
C SER A 84 -4.55 12.88 -9.69
N GLY A 85 -3.66 12.41 -8.79
CA GLY A 85 -2.39 13.10 -8.51
C GLY A 85 -2.54 14.47 -7.87
N LEU A 86 -3.68 14.75 -7.22
CA LEU A 86 -3.89 16.02 -6.50
C LEU A 86 -3.38 15.88 -5.05
N ILE A 87 -2.07 15.66 -4.92
CA ILE A 87 -1.28 15.73 -3.68
C ILE A 87 0.02 16.47 -3.94
#